data_AF-A0A945RDM8-F1
#
_entry.id   AF-A0A945RDM8-F1
#
_cell.length_a   1.000
_cell.length_b   1.000
_cell.length_c   1.000
_cell.angle_alpha   90.00
_cell.angle_beta   90.00
_cell.angle_gamma   90.00
#
_symmetry.space_group_name_H-M   'P 1'
#
loop_
_entity.id
_entity.type
_entity.pdbx_description
1 polymer ?
#
loop_
_entity_poly.entity_id
_entity_poly.type
_entity_poly.pdbx_seq_one_letter_code
_entity_poly.pdbx_strand_id
1 'polypeptide(L)' 'MKAKAKRRISITIIPQLDDAMIQISKENGISKSSIMEQAIASFLKAKLVKDAKALSKMKFDDLPTEDEWLTIQND' A
#
# COMPACT_ATOMS: atom_id res chain seq x y z
N MET A 1 2.69 4.78 -25.27
CA MET A 1 2.77 4.54 -23.82
C MET A 1 4.03 3.72 -23.53
N LYS A 2 4.96 4.18 -22.68
CA LYS A 2 6.15 3.38 -22.33
C LYS A 2 5.72 2.21 -21.43
N ALA A 3 6.13 0.99 -21.79
CA ALA A 3 5.92 -0.18 -20.94
C ALA A 3 6.63 0.03 -19.60
N LYS A 4 5.92 -0.18 -18.48
CA LYS A 4 6.52 -0.10 -17.14
C LYS A 4 7.54 -1.23 -16.97
N ALA A 5 8.73 -0.90 -16.48
CA ALA A 5 9.77 -1.89 -16.22
C ALA A 5 9.33 -2.87 -15.13
N LYS A 6 9.33 -4.17 -15.44
CA LYS A 6 9.07 -5.22 -14.45
C LYS A 6 10.34 -5.46 -13.64
N ARG A 7 10.21 -5.43 -12.31
CA ARG A 7 11.28 -5.83 -11.38
C ARG A 7 10.98 -7.23 -10.84
N ARG A 8 11.99 -8.09 -10.81
CA ARG A 8 11.87 -9.42 -10.20
C ARG A 8 12.03 -9.27 -8.69
N ILE A 9 11.05 -9.76 -7.95
CA ILE A 9 11.05 -9.78 -6.48
C ILE A 9 10.92 -11.23 -6.05
N SER A 10 11.83 -11.68 -5.19
CA SER A 10 11.74 -12.98 -4.54
C SER A 10 11.20 -12.78 -3.12
N ILE A 11 10.21 -13.58 -2.74
CA ILE A 11 9.62 -13.55 -1.41
C ILE A 11 9.49 -14.97 -0.86
N THR A 12 9.67 -15.10 0.44
CA THR A 12 9.34 -16.32 1.17
C THR A 12 7.94 -16.19 1.73
N ILE A 13 7.11 -17.20 1.52
CA ILE A 13 5.73 -17.25 2.02
C ILE A 13 5.50 -18.54 2.79
N ILE A 14 4.47 -18.54 3.63
CA ILE A 14 4.06 -19.74 4.37
C ILE A 14 3.54 -20.81 3.39
N PRO A 15 3.81 -22.11 3.63
CA PRO A 15 3.45 -23.18 2.70
C PRO A 15 1.96 -23.21 2.33
N GLN A 16 1.08 -22.99 3.32
CA GLN A 16 -0.37 -22.98 3.13
C GLN A 16 -0.83 -21.92 2.11
N LEU A 17 -0.09 -20.81 2.03
CA LEU A 17 -0.38 -19.75 1.07
C LEU A 17 0.12 -20.14 -0.34
N ASP A 18 1.25 -20.83 -0.47
CA ASP A 18 1.69 -21.33 -1.78
C ASP A 18 0.72 -22.37 -2.33
N ASP A 19 0.23 -23.28 -1.48
CA ASP A 19 -0.76 -24.29 -1.85
C ASP A 19 -2.04 -23.64 -2.38
N ALA A 20 -2.57 -22.65 -1.67
CA ALA A 20 -3.75 -21.89 -2.09
C ALA A 20 -3.51 -21.16 -3.43
N MET A 21 -2.34 -20.55 -3.63
CA MET A 21 -2.00 -19.90 -4.90
C MET A 21 -1.86 -20.91 -6.05
N ILE A 22 -1.31 -22.09 -5.80
CA ILE A 22 -1.23 -23.17 -6.80
C ILE A 22 -2.63 -23.60 -7.22
N GLN A 23 -3.56 -23.76 -6.27
CA GLN A 23 -4.93 -24.13 -6.56
C GLN A 23 -5.62 -23.07 -7.42
N ILE A 24 -5.59 -21.79 -7.00
CA ILE A 24 -6.18 -20.67 -7.74
C ILE A 24 -5.56 -20.55 -9.15
N SER A 25 -4.25 -20.77 -9.27
CA SER A 25 -3.53 -20.76 -10.54
C SER A 25 -4.05 -21.82 -11.50
N LYS A 26 -4.34 -23.03 -11.00
CA LYS A 26 -4.91 -24.14 -11.79
C LYS A 26 -6.36 -23.86 -12.19
N GLU A 27 -7.19 -23.39 -11.27
CA GLU A 27 -8.61 -23.14 -11.50
C GLU A 27 -8.85 -22.02 -12.51
N ASN A 28 -8.03 -20.97 -12.47
CA ASN A 28 -8.25 -19.76 -13.28
C ASN A 28 -7.30 -19.64 -14.47
N GLY A 29 -6.35 -20.57 -14.64
CA GLY A 29 -5.37 -20.53 -15.73
C GLY A 29 -4.43 -19.33 -15.70
N ILE A 30 -4.23 -18.71 -14.52
CA ILE A 30 -3.38 -17.54 -14.33
C ILE A 30 -2.11 -17.90 -13.57
N SER A 31 -1.01 -17.18 -13.81
CA SER A 31 0.25 -17.45 -13.12
C SER A 31 0.22 -16.98 -11.66
N LYS A 32 1.00 -17.65 -10.78
CA LYS A 32 1.20 -17.22 -9.39
C LYS A 32 1.66 -15.76 -9.27
N SER A 33 2.51 -15.31 -10.20
CA SER A 33 2.94 -13.90 -10.26
C SER A 33 1.77 -12.95 -10.52
N SER A 34 0.85 -13.32 -11.40
CA SER A 34 -0.32 -12.48 -11.70
C SER A 34 -1.28 -12.41 -10.51
N ILE A 35 -1.50 -13.53 -9.83
CA ILE A 35 -2.28 -13.59 -8.58
C ILE A 35 -1.67 -12.63 -7.55
N MET A 36 -0.36 -12.71 -7.34
CA MET A 36 0.35 -11.85 -6.38
C MET A 36 0.30 -10.37 -6.78
N GLU A 37 0.49 -10.04 -8.06
CA GLU A 37 0.38 -8.66 -8.56
C GLU A 37 -1.01 -8.07 -8.26
N GLN A 38 -2.08 -8.82 -8.51
CA GLN A 38 -3.46 -8.39 -8.24
C GLN A 38 -3.73 -8.21 -6.75
N ALA A 39 -3.25 -9.15 -5.93
CA ALA A 39 -3.39 -9.09 -4.48
C ALA A 39 -2.66 -7.86 -3.89
N ILE A 40 -1.42 -7.62 -4.30
CA ILE A 40 -0.63 -6.45 -3.87
C ILE A 40 -1.31 -5.15 -4.31
N ALA A 41 -1.77 -5.05 -5.56
CA ALA A 41 -2.45 -3.86 -6.05
C ALA A 41 -3.72 -3.55 -5.25
N SER A 42 -4.50 -4.58 -4.95
CA SER A 42 -5.73 -4.47 -4.16
C SER A 42 -5.45 -4.04 -2.73
N PHE A 43 -4.45 -4.67 -2.09
CA PHE A 43 -4.01 -4.33 -0.74
C PHE A 43 -3.50 -2.88 -0.67
N LEU A 44 -2.64 -2.47 -1.61
CA LEU A 44 -2.09 -1.12 -1.63
C LEU A 44 -3.19 -0.08 -1.79
N LYS A 45 -4.14 -0.31 -2.69
CA LYS A 45 -5.29 0.58 -2.87
C LYS A 45 -6.11 0.71 -1.58
N ALA A 46 -6.42 -0.42 -0.93
CA ALA A 46 -7.18 -0.42 0.32
C ALA A 46 -6.42 0.31 1.44
N LYS A 47 -5.11 0.09 1.55
CA LYS A 47 -4.25 0.78 2.51
C LYS A 47 -4.23 2.28 2.27
N LEU A 48 -4.01 2.73 1.04
CA LEU A 48 -4.01 4.15 0.70
C LEU A 48 -5.35 4.83 1.03
N VAL A 49 -6.47 4.17 0.75
CA VAL A 49 -7.80 4.69 1.12
C VAL A 49 -7.95 4.82 2.64
N LYS A 50 -7.48 3.81 3.38
CA LYS A 50 -7.51 3.83 4.85
C LYS A 50 -6.64 4.96 5.41
N ASP A 51 -5.42 5.11 4.90
CA ASP A 51 -4.45 6.11 5.35
C ASP A 51 -4.94 7.52 5.00
N ALA A 52 -5.47 7.74 3.79
CA ALA A 52 -6.07 9.01 3.40
C ALA A 52 -7.26 9.38 4.30
N LYS A 53 -8.11 8.40 4.66
CA LYS A 53 -9.22 8.63 5.59
C LYS A 53 -8.72 8.99 6.99
N ALA A 54 -7.64 8.37 7.46
CA ALA A 54 -7.02 8.72 8.74
C ALA A 54 -6.46 10.14 8.72
N LEU A 55 -5.69 10.49 7.69
CA LEU A 55 -5.12 11.83 7.51
C LEU A 55 -6.21 12.91 7.38
N SER A 56 -7.31 12.63 6.67
CA SER A 56 -8.42 13.59 6.53
C SER A 56 -9.13 13.93 7.84
N LYS A 57 -9.02 13.04 8.85
CA LYS A 57 -9.59 13.23 10.18
C LYS A 57 -8.58 13.80 11.17
N MET A 58 -7.33 13.90 10.77
CA MET A 58 -6.30 14.53 11.56
C MET A 58 -6.65 16.01 11.61
N LYS A 59 -7.13 16.45 12.77
CA LYS A 59 -7.36 17.87 13.00
C LYS A 59 -6.00 18.49 13.27
N PHE A 60 -5.71 19.59 12.59
CA PHE A 60 -4.49 20.37 12.82
C PHE A 60 -4.61 21.26 14.05
N ASP A 61 -5.34 20.80 15.07
CA ASP A 61 -5.57 21.54 16.31
C ASP A 61 -4.28 21.60 17.17
N ASP A 62 -3.28 20.77 16.83
CA ASP A 62 -1.92 20.78 17.40
C ASP A 62 -0.92 21.60 16.56
N LEU A 63 -1.34 22.23 15.46
CA LEU A 63 -0.46 23.19 14.77
C LEU A 63 -0.44 24.48 15.59
N PRO A 64 0.74 25.08 15.82
CA PRO A 64 0.81 26.41 16.41
C PRO A 64 -0.03 27.35 15.55
N THR A 65 -0.83 28.17 16.19
CA THR A 65 -1.49 29.31 15.53
C THR A 65 -0.44 30.25 14.92
N GLU A 66 -0.84 31.11 13.98
CA GLU A 66 0.08 32.08 13.35
C GLU A 66 0.84 32.92 14.40
N ASP A 67 0.16 33.27 15.49
CA ASP A 67 0.74 33.99 16.64
C ASP A 67 1.78 33.14 17.41
N GLU A 68 1.51 31.85 17.63
CA GLU A 68 2.47 30.93 18.26
C GLU A 68 3.69 30.65 17.36
N TRP A 69 3.50 30.59 16.05
CA TRP A 69 4.59 30.49 15.07
C TRP A 69 5.53 31.68 15.10
N LEU A 70 4.98 32.89 15.21
CA LEU A 70 5.76 34.12 15.34
C LEU A 70 6.55 34.16 16.66
N THR A 71 6.06 33.48 17.70
CA THR A 71 6.75 33.41 18.99
C THR A 71 7.96 32.47 18.91
N ILE A 72 7.82 31.32 18.24
CA ILE A 72 8.90 30.32 18.06
C ILE A 72 10.03 30.83 17.16
N GLN A 73 9.76 31.72 16.19
CA GLN A 73 10.78 32.29 15.30
C GLN A 73 11.62 33.41 15.92
N ASN A 74 11.14 34.00 17.01
CA ASN A 74 11.79 35.15 17.66
C ASN A 74 12.61 34.76 18.90
N ASP A 75 12.69 33.47 19.23
CA ASP A 75 13.70 32.85 20.12
C ASP A 75 14.91 32.34 19.31
#